data_AF-A0AAJ0HIT6-F1
#
_entry.id   AF-A0AAJ0HIT6-F1
#
_cell.length_a   1.000
_cell.length_b   1.000
_cell.length_c   1.000
_cell.angle_alpha   90.00
_cell.angle_beta   90.00
_cell.angle_gamma   90.00
#
_symmetry.space_group_name_H-M   'P 1'
#
loop_
_entity.id
_entity.type
_entity.pdbx_description
1 polymer ?
#
loop_
_entity_poly.entity_id
_entity_poly.type
_entity_poly.pdbx_seq_one_letter_code
_entity_poly.pdbx_strand_id
1 'polypeptide(L)'
;MDIFLARVCKDDNGMPYVEKKSSTTISEPYVAISHVWGDPETIREIHIETIGAVRLSPGKLDLLSLLRRPEVCGTNWFWLDLFCLDQPPSVAQLMSIPAIYKSATEVVILVESPVCTIWASKAAEIVASPEGVADMAVFDEEEARHARRCPHLLAMDPWFQRLWTRQEGLYAMRDRWLAEGRASAARDAANTFVVDKLAYHGLDSRDRTLVARFYLALAYTGKVSVAEAPFKSRVGPAANYSPIGEAWRSGRTTAKPRDYVLAVFPDVEGYIAPQNAKHATFEALLRDACEQVGRAGPQRGFHVLTKVAESMLTGSAGEEEWERPWILDKPRNITEAYDSILGVVSSRDISHGVQWSVDGLRGLELDCSASRIRSTIDSLVRLCDMGADLTQQMLLAAPLGPCLGSNRTLRSQEDMFHRYVAHQFSVPAVQHYLKSTPGARTKSWEHLQPHGVVNLDKIALSKSKLENELWRFLVCLMCGTTLRCADEILKHVSLAVVTSNCISGGEILAVVNKRVLDAPGRHRLVLGSNGFEDFQGLVLLSSTSSGKFAVGRTMAPRL
;
A
#
# COMPACT_ATOMS: atom_id res chain seq x y z
N MET A 1 1.55 13.73 -28.31
CA MET A 1 2.52 12.76 -27.78
C MET A 1 2.37 11.50 -28.59
N ASP A 2 3.50 10.94 -29.03
CA ASP A 2 3.49 9.80 -29.92
C ASP A 2 3.36 8.48 -29.16
N ILE A 3 2.30 7.75 -29.49
CA ILE A 3 1.96 6.46 -28.93
C ILE A 3 1.80 5.51 -30.11
N PHE A 4 2.69 4.53 -30.20
CA PHE A 4 2.65 3.51 -31.24
C PHE A 4 1.60 2.45 -30.89
N LEU A 5 0.85 2.01 -31.90
CA LEU A 5 -0.03 0.86 -31.82
C LEU A 5 0.53 -0.26 -32.70
N ALA A 6 0.30 -1.50 -32.29
CA ALA A 6 0.74 -2.70 -32.96
C ALA A 6 -0.46 -3.57 -33.36
N ARG A 7 -0.31 -4.39 -34.40
CA ARG A 7 -1.22 -5.51 -34.70
C ARG A 7 -0.43 -6.72 -35.17
N VAL A 8 -0.92 -7.92 -34.94
CA VAL A 8 -0.26 -9.14 -35.44
C VAL A 8 -0.86 -9.54 -36.79
N CYS A 9 -0.04 -9.52 -37.83
CA CYS A 9 -0.41 -9.89 -39.19
C CYS A 9 0.11 -11.29 -39.57
N LYS A 10 -0.18 -11.73 -40.79
CA LYS A 10 0.50 -12.85 -41.47
C LYS A 10 1.27 -12.31 -42.65
N ASP A 11 2.46 -12.83 -42.89
CA ASP A 11 3.16 -12.68 -44.16
C ASP A 11 2.56 -13.63 -45.22
N ASP A 12 3.13 -13.63 -46.43
CA ASP A 12 2.70 -14.50 -47.53
C ASP A 12 2.90 -16.00 -47.24
N ASN A 13 3.82 -16.34 -46.32
CA ASN A 13 4.05 -17.72 -45.85
C ASN A 13 3.10 -18.13 -44.71
N GLY A 14 2.29 -17.20 -44.20
CA GLY A 14 1.37 -17.40 -43.08
C GLY A 14 2.02 -17.30 -41.68
N MET A 15 3.29 -16.91 -41.59
CA MET A 15 4.03 -16.67 -40.36
C MET A 15 3.56 -15.37 -39.68
N PRO A 16 3.45 -15.33 -38.35
CA PRO A 16 3.01 -14.13 -37.63
C PRO A 16 4.14 -13.10 -37.51
N TYR A 17 3.86 -11.85 -37.90
CA TYR A 17 4.73 -10.69 -37.66
C TYR A 17 3.95 -9.54 -37.01
N VAL A 18 4.64 -8.51 -36.51
CA VAL A 18 4.01 -7.35 -35.85
C VAL A 18 4.11 -6.10 -36.72
N GLU A 19 2.98 -5.62 -37.21
CA GLU A 19 2.89 -4.33 -37.89
C GLU A 19 2.77 -3.21 -36.84
N LYS A 20 3.66 -2.22 -36.90
CA LYS A 20 3.57 -0.98 -36.10
C LYS A 20 2.94 0.12 -36.94
N LYS A 21 1.98 0.85 -36.36
CA LYS A 21 1.31 1.96 -37.02
C LYS A 21 2.24 3.18 -37.19
N SER A 22 2.24 3.78 -38.38
CA SER A 22 3.11 4.91 -38.75
C SER A 22 2.63 6.28 -38.24
N SER A 23 1.37 6.40 -37.81
CA SER A 23 0.80 7.64 -37.25
C SER A 23 0.12 7.39 -35.91
N THR A 24 0.36 8.31 -34.97
CA THR A 24 0.38 8.05 -33.53
C THR A 24 -0.69 8.85 -32.77
N THR A 25 -1.83 8.21 -32.46
CA THR A 25 -2.91 8.84 -31.67
C THR A 25 -3.66 7.84 -30.79
N ILE A 26 -4.09 8.27 -29.61
CA ILE A 26 -5.02 7.53 -28.71
C ILE A 26 -6.51 7.72 -29.05
N SER A 27 -6.83 8.42 -30.14
CA SER A 27 -8.22 8.68 -30.56
C SER A 27 -8.88 7.52 -31.32
N GLU A 28 -8.12 6.49 -31.70
CA GLU A 28 -8.64 5.30 -32.35
C GLU A 28 -8.89 4.17 -31.33
N PRO A 29 -9.85 3.26 -31.58
CA PRO A 29 -10.04 2.09 -30.72
C PRO A 29 -8.85 1.12 -30.75
N TYR A 30 -8.34 0.75 -29.58
CA TYR A 30 -7.34 -0.30 -29.40
C TYR A 30 -7.56 -1.06 -28.08
N VAL A 31 -6.96 -2.24 -28.00
CA VAL A 31 -6.85 -3.04 -26.77
C VAL A 31 -5.53 -2.73 -26.07
N ALA A 32 -5.50 -2.44 -24.77
CA ALA A 32 -4.23 -2.38 -24.03
C ALA A 32 -3.91 -3.73 -23.40
N ILE A 33 -2.67 -4.18 -23.51
CA ILE A 33 -2.21 -5.48 -23.02
C ILE A 33 -1.30 -5.27 -21.81
N SER A 34 -1.84 -5.60 -20.64
CA SER A 34 -1.11 -5.60 -19.38
C SER A 34 -0.42 -6.93 -19.17
N HIS A 35 0.86 -6.93 -18.81
CA HIS A 35 1.61 -8.17 -18.68
C HIS A 35 2.80 -8.06 -17.72
N VAL A 36 3.18 -9.18 -17.12
CA VAL A 36 4.50 -9.32 -16.48
C VAL A 36 5.52 -9.87 -17.48
N TRP A 37 6.70 -9.25 -17.53
CA TRP A 37 7.78 -9.66 -18.43
C TRP A 37 8.34 -11.06 -18.11
N GLY A 38 8.15 -11.54 -16.88
CA GLY A 38 8.82 -12.71 -16.32
C GLY A 38 9.77 -12.36 -15.17
N ASP A 39 10.13 -13.36 -14.38
CA ASP A 39 11.21 -13.26 -13.41
C ASP A 39 12.55 -12.93 -14.12
N PRO A 40 13.31 -11.91 -13.69
CA PRO A 40 14.63 -11.60 -14.27
C PRO A 40 15.59 -12.79 -14.38
N GLU A 41 15.45 -13.82 -13.53
CA GLU A 41 16.23 -15.05 -13.56
C GLU A 41 15.76 -16.07 -14.61
N THR A 42 14.50 -15.97 -15.08
CA THR A 42 13.91 -16.94 -16.03
C THR A 42 13.66 -16.38 -17.43
N ILE A 43 13.62 -15.05 -17.61
CA ILE A 43 13.42 -14.42 -18.92
C ILE A 43 14.54 -14.76 -19.92
N ARG A 44 14.14 -15.16 -21.12
CA ARG A 44 15.02 -15.53 -22.22
C ARG A 44 14.91 -14.52 -23.35
N GLU A 45 15.99 -14.37 -24.11
CA GLU A 45 15.95 -13.60 -25.35
C GLU A 45 15.29 -14.44 -26.45
N ILE A 46 14.36 -13.83 -27.18
CA ILE A 46 13.62 -14.40 -28.31
C ILE A 46 13.72 -13.39 -29.46
N HIS A 47 13.99 -13.86 -30.67
CA HIS A 47 13.92 -13.00 -31.84
C HIS A 47 12.48 -13.01 -32.41
N ILE A 48 11.85 -11.85 -32.46
CA ILE A 48 10.56 -11.64 -33.13
C ILE A 48 10.82 -10.90 -34.44
N GLU A 49 10.42 -11.50 -35.56
CA GLU A 49 10.49 -10.87 -36.88
C GLU A 49 9.80 -9.50 -36.87
N THR A 50 10.35 -8.51 -37.59
CA THR A 50 10.00 -7.07 -37.56
C THR A 50 10.27 -6.28 -36.27
N ILE A 51 10.53 -6.94 -35.13
CA ILE A 51 10.83 -6.26 -33.84
C ILE A 51 12.30 -6.42 -33.42
N GLY A 52 12.91 -7.56 -33.72
CA GLY A 52 14.24 -7.92 -33.26
C GLY A 52 14.23 -8.75 -31.97
N ALA A 53 15.32 -8.66 -31.20
CA ALA A 53 15.46 -9.39 -29.94
C ALA A 53 14.62 -8.76 -28.82
N VAL A 54 13.78 -9.57 -28.18
CA VAL A 54 12.98 -9.21 -26.99
C VAL A 54 13.27 -10.19 -25.85
N ARG A 55 13.14 -9.75 -24.60
CA ARG A 55 13.28 -10.63 -23.42
C ARG A 55 11.92 -10.94 -22.82
N LEU A 56 11.57 -12.22 -22.77
CA LEU A 56 10.24 -12.72 -22.39
C LEU A 56 10.36 -13.96 -21.48
N SER A 57 9.33 -14.20 -20.67
CA SER A 57 9.23 -15.43 -19.88
C SER A 57 8.98 -16.67 -20.76
N PRO A 58 9.34 -17.88 -20.29
CA PRO A 58 9.05 -19.13 -21.00
C PRO A 58 7.55 -19.33 -21.32
N GLY A 59 6.65 -18.85 -20.45
CA GLY A 59 5.20 -18.92 -20.70
C GLY A 59 4.72 -18.05 -21.88
N LYS A 60 5.58 -17.16 -22.39
CA LYS A 60 5.26 -16.20 -23.47
C LYS A 60 6.07 -16.46 -24.75
N LEU A 61 6.62 -17.66 -24.90
CA LEU A 61 7.31 -18.11 -26.13
C LEU A 61 6.42 -18.02 -27.39
N ASP A 62 5.11 -18.20 -27.25
CA ASP A 62 4.12 -18.11 -28.35
C ASP A 62 3.21 -16.87 -28.24
N LEU A 63 3.79 -15.74 -27.80
CA LEU A 63 3.07 -14.48 -27.57
C LEU A 63 2.31 -13.99 -28.81
N LEU A 64 2.85 -14.18 -30.01
CA LEU A 64 2.17 -13.71 -31.23
C LEU A 64 0.89 -14.52 -31.53
N SER A 65 0.91 -15.85 -31.38
CA SER A 65 -0.30 -16.66 -31.55
C SER A 65 -1.32 -16.37 -30.45
N LEU A 66 -0.86 -16.11 -29.22
CA LEU A 66 -1.71 -15.69 -28.11
C LEU A 66 -2.43 -14.36 -28.41
N LEU A 67 -1.71 -13.32 -28.85
CA LEU A 67 -2.29 -12.01 -29.17
C LEU A 67 -3.31 -12.08 -30.32
N ARG A 68 -3.09 -12.95 -31.30
CA ARG A 68 -3.97 -13.18 -32.45
C ARG A 68 -5.30 -13.86 -32.13
N ARG A 69 -5.45 -14.45 -30.95
CA ARG A 69 -6.72 -15.04 -30.53
C ARG A 69 -7.82 -13.96 -30.55
N PRO A 70 -9.00 -14.20 -31.15
CA PRO A 70 -10.08 -13.21 -31.19
C PRO A 70 -10.50 -12.69 -29.81
N GLU A 71 -10.30 -13.50 -28.78
CA GLU A 71 -10.54 -13.16 -27.38
C GLU A 71 -9.40 -12.39 -26.68
N VAL A 72 -8.29 -12.08 -27.37
CA VAL A 72 -7.19 -11.25 -26.87
C VAL A 72 -7.11 -9.94 -27.67
N CYS A 73 -6.51 -9.93 -28.86
CA CYS A 73 -6.55 -8.77 -29.78
C CYS A 73 -7.23 -9.09 -31.10
N GLY A 74 -7.19 -10.36 -31.55
CA GLY A 74 -7.61 -10.75 -32.89
C GLY A 74 -6.81 -10.02 -33.96
N THR A 75 -7.51 -9.28 -34.83
CA THR A 75 -6.94 -8.42 -35.87
C THR A 75 -6.93 -6.93 -35.50
N ASN A 76 -7.34 -6.58 -34.27
CA ASN A 76 -7.44 -5.19 -33.84
C ASN A 76 -6.05 -4.60 -33.53
N TRP A 77 -5.96 -3.27 -33.54
CA TRP A 77 -4.83 -2.57 -32.96
C TRP A 77 -4.79 -2.82 -31.45
N PHE A 78 -3.58 -3.01 -30.94
CA PHE A 78 -3.30 -3.12 -29.51
C PHE A 78 -2.10 -2.28 -29.10
N TRP A 79 -2.03 -1.96 -27.82
CA TRP A 79 -0.86 -1.41 -27.18
C TRP A 79 -0.26 -2.45 -26.24
N LEU A 80 1.03 -2.73 -26.39
CA LEU A 80 1.82 -3.57 -25.49
C LEU A 80 3.17 -2.88 -25.32
N ASP A 81 3.57 -2.59 -24.09
CA ASP A 81 4.82 -1.90 -23.75
C ASP A 81 6.05 -2.47 -24.47
N LEU A 82 6.14 -3.80 -24.58
CA LEU A 82 7.21 -4.52 -25.26
C LEU A 82 7.37 -4.13 -26.74
N PHE A 83 6.28 -3.82 -27.43
CA PHE A 83 6.28 -3.52 -28.88
C PHE A 83 6.10 -2.01 -29.16
N CYS A 84 5.44 -1.30 -28.25
CA CYS A 84 4.98 0.07 -28.44
C CYS A 84 5.83 1.12 -27.70
N LEU A 85 6.77 0.71 -26.84
CA LEU A 85 7.78 1.58 -26.24
C LEU A 85 9.17 1.26 -26.76
N ASP A 86 10.03 2.29 -26.82
CA ASP A 86 11.47 2.10 -26.99
C ASP A 86 12.04 1.37 -25.79
N GLN A 87 13.04 0.51 -26.01
CA GLN A 87 13.67 -0.25 -24.94
C GLN A 87 15.15 0.18 -24.82
N PRO A 88 15.56 0.90 -23.75
CA PRO A 88 14.80 1.27 -22.55
C PRO A 88 13.97 2.57 -22.69
N PRO A 89 12.75 2.64 -22.11
CA PRO A 89 11.82 3.75 -22.35
C PRO A 89 12.31 5.10 -21.79
N SER A 90 11.82 6.18 -22.39
CA SER A 90 11.98 7.56 -21.91
C SER A 90 11.03 7.88 -20.73
N VAL A 91 11.29 8.97 -20.00
CA VAL A 91 10.36 9.46 -18.95
C VAL A 91 9.00 9.77 -19.55
N ALA A 92 8.97 10.46 -20.70
CA ALA A 92 7.73 10.82 -21.39
C ALA A 92 6.88 9.59 -21.69
N GLN A 93 7.48 8.53 -22.25
CA GLN A 93 6.81 7.24 -22.50
C GLN A 93 6.25 6.59 -21.22
N LEU A 94 7.01 6.56 -20.12
CA LEU A 94 6.49 6.03 -18.85
C LEU A 94 5.30 6.86 -18.34
N MET A 95 5.38 8.18 -18.45
CA MET A 95 4.33 9.10 -18.01
C MET A 95 3.06 9.07 -18.87
N SER A 96 3.08 8.45 -20.06
CA SER A 96 1.87 8.28 -20.87
C SER A 96 1.12 6.98 -20.63
N ILE A 97 1.73 6.00 -19.96
CA ILE A 97 1.10 4.73 -19.61
C ILE A 97 -0.30 4.97 -18.98
N PRO A 98 -0.49 5.91 -18.03
CA PRO A 98 -1.82 6.24 -17.53
C PRO A 98 -2.82 6.68 -18.61
N ALA A 99 -2.43 7.58 -19.52
CA ALA A 99 -3.30 8.04 -20.60
C ALA A 99 -3.63 6.90 -21.60
N ILE A 100 -2.68 6.00 -21.86
CA ILE A 100 -2.84 4.87 -22.76
C ILE A 100 -3.87 3.88 -22.20
N TYR A 101 -3.76 3.45 -20.94
CA TYR A 101 -4.72 2.51 -20.37
C TYR A 101 -6.09 3.16 -20.12
N LYS A 102 -6.12 4.45 -19.74
CA LYS A 102 -7.38 5.23 -19.59
C LYS A 102 -8.12 5.46 -20.91
N SER A 103 -7.45 5.35 -22.07
CA SER A 103 -8.06 5.55 -23.41
C SER A 103 -8.31 4.25 -24.18
N ALA A 104 -7.86 3.10 -23.67
CA ALA A 104 -8.08 1.80 -24.29
C ALA A 104 -9.56 1.39 -24.26
N THR A 105 -10.01 0.67 -25.29
CA THR A 105 -11.39 0.16 -25.37
C THR A 105 -11.64 -0.98 -24.38
N GLU A 106 -10.63 -1.81 -24.16
CA GLU A 106 -10.54 -2.78 -23.08
C GLU A 106 -9.07 -3.04 -22.71
N VAL A 107 -8.85 -3.61 -21.54
CA VAL A 107 -7.53 -4.06 -21.08
C VAL A 107 -7.56 -5.57 -20.93
N VAL A 108 -6.62 -6.25 -21.59
CA VAL A 108 -6.43 -7.70 -21.45
C VAL A 108 -5.17 -7.95 -20.63
N ILE A 109 -5.31 -8.71 -19.55
CA ILE A 109 -4.24 -9.04 -18.63
C ILE A 109 -3.72 -10.43 -18.95
N LEU A 110 -2.44 -10.48 -19.35
CA LEU A 110 -1.70 -11.68 -19.68
C LEU A 110 -0.81 -12.10 -18.51
N VAL A 111 -1.38 -12.97 -17.67
CA VAL A 111 -0.66 -13.71 -16.61
C VAL A 111 0.41 -14.63 -17.20
N GLU A 112 1.20 -15.26 -16.34
CA GLU A 112 2.36 -16.07 -16.71
C GLU A 112 2.31 -17.52 -16.18
N SER A 113 1.62 -17.74 -15.07
CA SER A 113 1.62 -19.01 -14.33
C SER A 113 0.69 -20.07 -14.97
N PRO A 114 0.42 -21.25 -14.33
CA PRO A 114 -0.64 -22.20 -14.77
C PRO A 114 -1.90 -22.23 -13.85
N VAL A 115 -3.13 -22.50 -14.35
CA VAL A 115 -4.39 -22.59 -13.55
C VAL A 115 -5.04 -23.97 -13.46
N CYS A 116 -5.62 -24.21 -12.29
CA CYS A 116 -6.49 -25.32 -12.01
C CYS A 116 -7.88 -25.02 -12.60
N THR A 117 -8.09 -25.48 -13.83
CA THR A 117 -9.40 -25.45 -14.50
C THR A 117 -10.51 -26.05 -13.62
N ILE A 118 -10.21 -27.11 -12.86
CA ILE A 118 -11.14 -27.73 -11.89
C ILE A 118 -11.60 -26.72 -10.83
N TRP A 119 -10.68 -25.93 -10.26
CA TRP A 119 -11.04 -24.91 -9.27
C TRP A 119 -11.76 -23.72 -9.92
N ALA A 120 -11.31 -23.28 -11.10
CA ALA A 120 -11.95 -22.21 -11.84
C ALA A 120 -13.41 -22.54 -12.19
N SER A 121 -13.71 -23.76 -12.64
CA SER A 121 -15.08 -24.23 -12.86
C SER A 121 -15.91 -24.21 -11.58
N LYS A 122 -15.39 -24.75 -10.46
CA LYS A 122 -16.11 -24.72 -9.18
C LYS A 122 -16.39 -23.29 -8.70
N ALA A 123 -15.43 -22.38 -8.85
CA ALA A 123 -15.62 -20.99 -8.47
C ALA A 123 -16.60 -20.26 -9.41
N ALA A 124 -16.61 -20.58 -10.71
CA ALA A 124 -17.58 -20.04 -11.66
C ALA A 124 -19.02 -20.50 -11.38
N GLU A 125 -19.22 -21.76 -10.96
CA GLU A 125 -20.52 -22.27 -10.48
C GLU A 125 -21.03 -21.46 -9.27
N ILE A 126 -20.13 -21.13 -8.34
CA ILE A 126 -20.44 -20.29 -7.16
C ILE A 126 -20.80 -18.86 -7.60
N VAL A 127 -20.10 -18.25 -8.56
CA VAL A 127 -20.46 -16.93 -9.12
C VAL A 127 -21.82 -16.93 -9.80
N ALA A 128 -22.16 -18.02 -10.50
CA ALA A 128 -23.42 -18.14 -11.23
C ALA A 128 -24.64 -18.39 -10.31
N SER A 129 -24.42 -18.90 -9.09
CA SER A 129 -25.50 -19.13 -8.13
C SER A 129 -26.07 -17.80 -7.57
N PRO A 130 -27.40 -17.60 -7.58
CA PRO A 130 -28.03 -16.45 -6.91
C PRO A 130 -27.68 -16.34 -5.42
N GLU A 131 -27.38 -17.48 -4.79
CA GLU A 131 -27.04 -17.63 -3.37
C GLU A 131 -25.51 -17.63 -3.14
N GLY A 132 -24.69 -17.74 -4.19
CA GLY A 132 -23.29 -18.15 -4.08
C GLY A 132 -22.34 -17.17 -3.38
N VAL A 133 -22.77 -15.94 -3.10
CA VAL A 133 -22.00 -14.97 -2.29
C VAL A 133 -22.43 -14.96 -0.82
N ALA A 134 -23.46 -15.74 -0.45
CA ALA A 134 -23.95 -15.81 0.93
C ALA A 134 -22.93 -16.45 1.89
N ASP A 135 -22.08 -17.37 1.40
CA ASP A 135 -21.04 -18.00 2.21
C ASP A 135 -19.63 -17.91 1.62
N MET A 136 -19.15 -16.66 1.54
CA MET A 136 -17.74 -16.40 1.23
C MET A 136 -16.77 -16.97 2.27
N ALA A 137 -17.18 -17.25 3.52
CA ALA A 137 -16.25 -17.83 4.50
C ALA A 137 -15.93 -19.29 4.15
N VAL A 138 -16.94 -20.07 3.73
CA VAL A 138 -16.72 -21.41 3.19
C VAL A 138 -15.89 -21.36 1.91
N PHE A 139 -16.18 -20.45 0.97
CA PHE A 139 -15.35 -20.30 -0.23
C PHE A 139 -13.88 -20.02 0.13
N ASP A 140 -13.63 -19.11 1.06
CA ASP A 140 -12.28 -18.73 1.49
C ASP A 140 -11.54 -19.90 2.14
N GLU A 141 -12.20 -20.69 2.99
CA GLU A 141 -11.61 -21.88 3.60
C GLU A 141 -11.35 -22.99 2.57
N GLU A 142 -12.25 -23.19 1.61
CA GLU A 142 -12.08 -24.17 0.53
C GLU A 142 -10.98 -23.78 -0.46
N GLU A 143 -10.89 -22.51 -0.85
CA GLU A 143 -9.82 -21.99 -1.69
C GLU A 143 -8.48 -22.16 -0.98
N ALA A 144 -8.40 -21.73 0.29
CA ALA A 144 -7.22 -21.91 1.14
C ALA A 144 -6.91 -23.39 1.44
N ARG A 145 -7.85 -24.31 1.25
CA ARG A 145 -7.66 -25.78 1.35
C ARG A 145 -7.14 -26.36 0.03
N HIS A 146 -7.70 -25.94 -1.09
CA HIS A 146 -7.24 -26.29 -2.44
C HIS A 146 -5.81 -25.79 -2.68
N ALA A 147 -5.53 -24.57 -2.23
CA ALA A 147 -4.23 -23.92 -2.20
C ALA A 147 -3.06 -24.74 -1.72
N ARG A 148 -3.29 -25.55 -0.67
CA ARG A 148 -2.27 -26.38 -0.02
C ARG A 148 -1.83 -27.56 -0.88
N ARG A 149 -2.56 -27.85 -1.96
CA ARG A 149 -2.37 -29.00 -2.86
C ARG A 149 -2.12 -28.58 -4.30
N CYS A 150 -2.78 -27.53 -4.76
CA CYS A 150 -2.70 -27.10 -6.14
C CYS A 150 -1.91 -25.78 -6.27
N PRO A 151 -0.78 -25.78 -6.98
CA PRO A 151 0.02 -24.59 -7.16
C PRO A 151 -0.49 -23.73 -8.33
N HIS A 152 -1.81 -23.64 -8.56
CA HIS A 152 -2.38 -23.15 -9.82
C HIS A 152 -3.70 -22.37 -9.61
N LEU A 153 -3.73 -21.31 -8.79
CA LEU A 153 -4.89 -20.39 -8.69
C LEU A 153 -4.48 -18.98 -9.11
N LEU A 154 -5.33 -18.18 -9.77
CA LEU A 154 -4.92 -16.86 -10.29
C LEU A 154 -4.10 -15.99 -9.30
N ALA A 155 -4.50 -15.96 -8.03
CA ALA A 155 -4.05 -14.95 -7.09
C ALA A 155 -2.52 -14.81 -6.91
N MET A 156 -1.71 -15.86 -7.14
CA MET A 156 -0.24 -15.75 -7.07
C MET A 156 0.47 -15.53 -8.41
N ASP A 157 -0.24 -15.17 -9.48
CA ASP A 157 0.51 -14.66 -10.63
C ASP A 157 1.37 -13.45 -10.22
N PRO A 158 2.63 -13.34 -10.71
CA PRO A 158 3.48 -12.20 -10.41
C PRO A 158 2.85 -10.84 -10.78
N TRP A 159 1.83 -10.83 -11.64
CA TRP A 159 1.03 -9.65 -11.94
C TRP A 159 0.50 -8.92 -10.70
N PHE A 160 0.03 -9.63 -9.68
CA PHE A 160 -0.48 -8.99 -8.44
C PHE A 160 0.63 -8.41 -7.55
N GLN A 161 1.88 -8.78 -7.78
CA GLN A 161 3.03 -8.40 -6.94
C GLN A 161 3.80 -7.18 -7.50
N ARG A 162 3.68 -6.91 -8.80
CA ARG A 162 4.37 -5.77 -9.44
C ARG A 162 3.61 -4.47 -9.28
N LEU A 163 4.34 -3.35 -9.28
CA LEU A 163 3.73 -2.05 -9.15
C LEU A 163 3.10 -1.54 -10.44
N TRP A 164 3.79 -1.63 -11.59
CA TRP A 164 3.28 -1.07 -12.85
C TRP A 164 1.93 -1.70 -13.27
N THR A 165 1.79 -3.02 -13.13
CA THR A 165 0.55 -3.76 -13.35
C THR A 165 -0.64 -3.25 -12.50
N ARG A 166 -0.38 -2.63 -11.34
CA ARG A 166 -1.43 -1.96 -10.54
C ARG A 166 -2.09 -0.85 -11.35
N GLN A 167 -1.30 0.07 -11.91
CA GLN A 167 -1.82 1.18 -12.72
C GLN A 167 -2.57 0.65 -13.94
N GLU A 168 -1.96 -0.29 -14.66
CA GLU A 168 -2.50 -0.91 -15.86
C GLU A 168 -3.91 -1.49 -15.61
N GLY A 169 -4.07 -2.27 -14.53
CA GLY A 169 -5.36 -2.83 -14.12
C GLY A 169 -6.31 -1.83 -13.47
N LEU A 170 -5.83 -0.78 -12.77
CA LEU A 170 -6.71 0.25 -12.18
C LEU A 170 -7.42 1.07 -13.26
N TYR A 171 -6.70 1.45 -14.31
CA TYR A 171 -7.21 2.34 -15.35
C TYR A 171 -8.18 1.68 -16.34
N ALA A 172 -8.18 0.36 -16.43
CA ALA A 172 -9.05 -0.41 -17.29
C ALA A 172 -10.55 -0.13 -17.06
N MET A 173 -11.31 0.15 -18.13
CA MET A 173 -12.78 0.23 -18.04
C MET A 173 -13.43 -1.16 -18.04
N ARG A 174 -12.81 -2.08 -18.78
CA ARG A 174 -13.15 -3.49 -18.93
C ARG A 174 -11.85 -4.27 -18.82
N ASP A 175 -11.82 -5.21 -17.88
CA ASP A 175 -10.69 -6.10 -17.63
C ASP A 175 -11.02 -7.50 -18.15
N ARG A 176 -10.11 -8.09 -18.92
CA ARG A 176 -10.19 -9.50 -19.34
C ARG A 176 -8.95 -10.25 -18.87
N TRP A 177 -9.16 -11.37 -18.19
CA TRP A 177 -8.09 -12.15 -17.57
C TRP A 177 -8.03 -13.53 -18.19
N LEU A 178 -6.89 -13.87 -18.77
CA LEU A 178 -6.42 -15.24 -18.74
C LEU A 178 -5.73 -15.40 -17.40
N ALA A 179 -6.01 -16.49 -16.70
CA ALA A 179 -5.92 -16.47 -15.25
C ALA A 179 -5.34 -17.76 -14.72
N GLU A 180 -4.17 -17.66 -14.10
CA GLU A 180 -3.24 -18.75 -13.79
C GLU A 180 -2.35 -18.33 -12.59
N GLY A 181 -1.80 -19.22 -11.73
CA GLY A 181 -1.02 -18.74 -10.54
C GLY A 181 -0.55 -19.76 -9.49
N ARG A 182 -0.98 -19.58 -8.23
CA ARG A 182 -0.78 -20.28 -6.92
C ARG A 182 -1.73 -19.59 -5.88
N ALA A 183 -1.78 -19.97 -4.59
CA ALA A 183 -3.03 -19.77 -3.82
C ALA A 183 -3.03 -19.33 -2.32
N SER A 184 -2.29 -18.31 -1.83
CA SER A 184 -2.42 -17.91 -0.39
C SER A 184 -2.08 -16.46 -0.03
N ALA A 185 -0.84 -16.14 0.37
CA ALA A 185 -0.40 -14.78 0.70
C ALA A 185 -0.60 -13.79 -0.47
N ALA A 186 -0.65 -14.28 -1.71
CA ALA A 186 -1.01 -13.45 -2.86
C ALA A 186 -2.52 -13.40 -3.14
N ARG A 187 -3.36 -14.19 -2.45
CA ARG A 187 -4.79 -13.87 -2.34
C ARG A 187 -4.97 -12.51 -1.68
N ASP A 188 -4.14 -12.15 -0.70
CA ASP A 188 -4.13 -10.80 -0.15
C ASP A 188 -3.59 -9.76 -1.16
N ALA A 189 -2.63 -10.11 -2.01
CA ALA A 189 -2.18 -9.25 -3.11
C ALA A 189 -3.26 -9.03 -4.20
N ALA A 190 -4.08 -10.05 -4.46
CA ALA A 190 -5.26 -9.94 -5.33
C ALA A 190 -6.39 -9.15 -4.64
N ASN A 191 -6.70 -9.43 -3.36
CA ASN A 191 -7.71 -8.72 -2.59
C ASN A 191 -7.36 -7.23 -2.43
N THR A 192 -6.10 -6.87 -2.20
CA THR A 192 -5.67 -5.45 -2.17
C THR A 192 -5.86 -4.77 -3.51
N PHE A 193 -5.56 -5.45 -4.63
CA PHE A 193 -5.88 -4.92 -5.96
C PHE A 193 -7.39 -4.71 -6.14
N VAL A 194 -8.22 -5.66 -5.71
CA VAL A 194 -9.69 -5.54 -5.79
C VAL A 194 -10.21 -4.37 -4.95
N VAL A 195 -9.73 -4.22 -3.71
CA VAL A 195 -10.07 -3.10 -2.80
C VAL A 195 -9.68 -1.76 -3.43
N ASP A 196 -8.46 -1.66 -3.96
CA ASP A 196 -7.91 -0.48 -4.64
C ASP A 196 -8.69 -0.13 -5.91
N LYS A 197 -9.04 -1.13 -6.73
CA LYS A 197 -9.85 -1.00 -7.95
C LYS A 197 -11.28 -0.55 -7.67
N LEU A 198 -11.92 -1.10 -6.62
CA LEU A 198 -13.24 -0.65 -6.17
C LEU A 198 -13.19 0.78 -5.64
N ALA A 199 -12.21 1.10 -4.79
CA ALA A 199 -12.02 2.45 -4.24
C ALA A 199 -11.72 3.49 -5.34
N TYR A 200 -10.89 3.15 -6.33
CA TYR A 200 -10.62 3.98 -7.50
C TYR A 200 -11.93 4.32 -8.23
N HIS A 201 -12.84 3.37 -8.39
CA HIS A 201 -14.15 3.60 -9.02
C HIS A 201 -15.27 4.06 -8.07
N GLY A 202 -14.94 4.51 -6.86
CA GLY A 202 -15.91 5.07 -5.90
C GLY A 202 -16.91 4.06 -5.35
N LEU A 203 -16.63 2.78 -5.48
CA LEU A 203 -17.40 1.69 -4.86
C LEU A 203 -16.90 1.48 -3.43
N ASP A 204 -17.80 1.10 -2.51
CA ASP A 204 -17.40 0.85 -1.12
C ASP A 204 -16.56 -0.42 -1.02
N SER A 205 -15.24 -0.25 -1.01
CA SER A 205 -14.26 -1.33 -0.89
C SER A 205 -14.29 -2.03 0.49
N ARG A 206 -15.13 -1.58 1.43
CA ARG A 206 -15.42 -2.24 2.70
C ARG A 206 -16.60 -3.21 2.59
N ASP A 207 -17.41 -3.14 1.54
CA ASP A 207 -18.46 -4.13 1.24
C ASP A 207 -17.79 -5.44 0.82
N ARG A 208 -17.75 -6.41 1.74
CA ARG A 208 -17.18 -7.75 1.51
C ARG A 208 -17.92 -8.53 0.42
N THR A 209 -19.22 -8.34 0.26
CA THR A 209 -20.01 -8.98 -0.80
C THR A 209 -19.63 -8.40 -2.16
N LEU A 210 -19.35 -7.10 -2.23
CA LEU A 210 -18.86 -6.44 -3.44
C LEU A 210 -17.42 -6.84 -3.78
N VAL A 211 -16.51 -6.80 -2.80
CA VAL A 211 -15.12 -7.27 -2.92
C VAL A 211 -15.07 -8.72 -3.37
N ALA A 212 -15.88 -9.60 -2.77
CA ALA A 212 -15.98 -11.00 -3.15
C ALA A 212 -16.49 -11.19 -4.58
N ARG A 213 -17.59 -10.54 -4.97
CA ARG A 213 -18.12 -10.58 -6.35
C ARG A 213 -17.08 -10.12 -7.36
N PHE A 214 -16.37 -9.04 -7.04
CA PHE A 214 -15.32 -8.51 -7.90
C PHE A 214 -14.15 -9.49 -7.99
N TYR A 215 -13.62 -9.99 -6.87
CA TYR A 215 -12.55 -10.99 -6.84
C TYR A 215 -12.91 -12.24 -7.64
N LEU A 216 -14.10 -12.81 -7.45
CA LEU A 216 -14.50 -14.03 -8.15
C LEU A 216 -14.70 -13.80 -9.66
N ALA A 217 -15.27 -12.66 -10.07
CA ALA A 217 -15.37 -12.30 -11.48
C ALA A 217 -13.99 -12.06 -12.10
N LEU A 218 -13.10 -11.37 -11.38
CA LEU A 218 -11.71 -11.15 -11.79
C LEU A 218 -10.97 -12.49 -11.97
N ALA A 219 -11.13 -13.39 -11.01
CA ALA A 219 -10.31 -14.59 -10.91
C ALA A 219 -10.82 -15.80 -11.70
N TYR A 220 -12.13 -15.89 -11.93
CA TYR A 220 -12.74 -17.13 -12.41
C TYR A 220 -13.72 -16.97 -13.56
N THR A 221 -14.33 -15.80 -13.78
CA THR A 221 -15.07 -15.53 -15.04
C THR A 221 -14.17 -14.95 -16.14
N GLY A 222 -12.98 -14.47 -15.78
CA GLY A 222 -12.01 -13.91 -16.72
C GLY A 222 -12.48 -12.60 -17.38
N LYS A 223 -13.56 -11.98 -16.88
CA LYS A 223 -14.12 -10.74 -17.44
C LYS A 223 -14.81 -9.92 -16.34
N VAL A 224 -14.36 -8.67 -16.17
CA VAL A 224 -14.96 -7.69 -15.27
C VAL A 224 -15.21 -6.39 -16.03
N SER A 225 -16.37 -5.77 -15.79
CA SER A 225 -16.72 -4.45 -16.31
C SER A 225 -17.39 -3.66 -15.19
N VAL A 226 -16.75 -2.56 -14.78
CA VAL A 226 -17.19 -1.76 -13.62
C VAL A 226 -18.46 -0.95 -13.94
N ALA A 227 -18.64 -0.58 -15.20
CA ALA A 227 -19.80 0.12 -15.71
C ALA A 227 -21.05 -0.78 -15.85
N GLU A 228 -20.86 -2.10 -15.94
CA GLU A 228 -21.94 -3.07 -16.15
C GLU A 228 -22.45 -3.66 -14.82
N ALA A 229 -23.56 -4.40 -14.87
CA ALA A 229 -24.04 -5.13 -13.70
C ALA A 229 -23.04 -6.24 -13.31
N PRO A 230 -22.83 -6.53 -12.00
CA PRO A 230 -23.56 -6.00 -10.85
C PRO A 230 -23.04 -4.64 -10.31
N PHE A 231 -21.91 -4.13 -10.80
CA PHE A 231 -21.19 -3.02 -10.17
C PHE A 231 -21.78 -1.63 -10.49
N LYS A 232 -22.15 -1.38 -11.76
CA LYS A 232 -22.83 -0.16 -12.24
C LYS A 232 -22.20 1.17 -11.77
N SER A 233 -20.89 1.23 -11.59
CA SER A 233 -20.22 2.46 -11.13
C SER A 233 -19.75 3.35 -12.27
N ARG A 234 -19.42 4.60 -11.92
CA ARG A 234 -18.72 5.52 -12.79
C ARG A 234 -17.26 5.06 -12.95
N VAL A 235 -16.79 5.02 -14.20
CA VAL A 235 -15.40 4.74 -14.54
C VAL A 235 -14.53 5.99 -14.33
N GLY A 236 -13.27 5.78 -13.93
CA GLY A 236 -12.31 6.83 -13.54
C GLY A 236 -12.13 6.92 -12.02
N PRO A 237 -11.20 7.77 -11.54
CA PRO A 237 -10.94 7.99 -10.13
C PRO A 237 -12.13 8.71 -9.46
N ALA A 238 -12.58 8.20 -8.32
CA ALA A 238 -13.54 8.88 -7.46
C ALA A 238 -12.87 10.00 -6.67
N ALA A 239 -13.65 11.02 -6.30
CA ALA A 239 -13.14 12.21 -5.61
C ALA A 239 -12.54 11.90 -4.22
N ASN A 240 -12.94 10.79 -3.60
CA ASN A 240 -12.45 10.29 -2.31
C ASN A 240 -11.36 9.21 -2.44
N TYR A 241 -10.87 8.93 -3.65
CA TYR A 241 -9.80 7.97 -3.85
C TYR A 241 -8.46 8.52 -3.35
N SER A 242 -7.70 7.72 -2.60
CA SER A 242 -6.36 8.08 -2.10
C SER A 242 -5.30 7.21 -2.78
N PRO A 243 -4.63 7.70 -3.84
CA PRO A 243 -3.62 6.91 -4.56
C PRO A 243 -2.51 6.41 -3.65
N ILE A 244 -2.04 7.23 -2.72
CA ILE A 244 -1.00 6.84 -1.74
C ILE A 244 -1.55 5.85 -0.72
N GLY A 245 -2.74 6.11 -0.16
CA GLY A 245 -3.33 5.29 0.90
C GLY A 245 -3.62 3.85 0.45
N GLU A 246 -4.17 3.66 -0.75
CA GLU A 246 -4.41 2.33 -1.31
C GLU A 246 -3.13 1.65 -1.80
N ALA A 247 -2.22 2.41 -2.45
CA ALA A 247 -0.94 1.86 -2.89
C ALA A 247 -0.08 1.35 -1.72
N TRP A 248 0.02 2.12 -0.62
CA TRP A 248 0.77 1.76 0.58
C TRP A 248 0.35 0.41 1.17
N ARG A 249 -0.93 0.05 1.12
CA ARG A 249 -1.46 -1.24 1.63
C ARG A 249 -1.09 -2.45 0.76
N SER A 250 -0.71 -2.25 -0.50
CA SER A 250 -0.60 -3.33 -1.49
C SER A 250 0.68 -4.17 -1.39
N GLY A 251 1.74 -3.70 -0.74
CA GLY A 251 3.02 -4.41 -0.64
C GLY A 251 3.76 -4.65 -1.96
N ARG A 252 3.28 -4.09 -3.08
CA ARG A 252 3.82 -4.27 -4.43
C ARG A 252 5.26 -3.78 -4.58
N THR A 253 5.99 -4.38 -5.51
CA THR A 253 7.42 -4.15 -5.75
C THR A 253 7.69 -3.63 -7.16
N THR A 254 8.86 -3.01 -7.36
CA THR A 254 9.38 -2.58 -8.66
C THR A 254 10.89 -2.77 -8.70
N ALA A 255 11.46 -2.85 -9.91
CA ALA A 255 12.90 -3.00 -10.11
C ALA A 255 13.70 -1.75 -9.74
N LYS A 256 13.07 -0.56 -9.68
CA LYS A 256 13.75 0.72 -9.39
C LYS A 256 12.92 1.56 -8.41
N PRO A 257 13.45 1.90 -7.22
CA PRO A 257 12.66 2.60 -6.18
C PRO A 257 11.97 3.90 -6.64
N ARG A 258 12.57 4.68 -7.53
CA ARG A 258 11.94 5.88 -8.12
C ARG A 258 10.59 5.61 -8.81
N ASP A 259 10.37 4.39 -9.29
CA ASP A 259 9.12 4.00 -9.95
C ASP A 259 7.96 3.93 -8.93
N TYR A 260 8.22 3.87 -7.61
CA TYR A 260 7.17 4.04 -6.58
C TYR A 260 6.43 5.37 -6.75
N VAL A 261 7.18 6.46 -6.98
CA VAL A 261 6.62 7.81 -7.21
C VAL A 261 5.94 7.86 -8.58
N LEU A 262 6.63 7.43 -9.63
CA LEU A 262 6.14 7.51 -11.01
C LEU A 262 4.91 6.63 -11.28
N ALA A 263 4.63 5.62 -10.45
CA ALA A 263 3.46 4.76 -10.59
C ALA A 263 2.29 5.09 -9.62
N VAL A 264 2.38 6.19 -8.85
CA VAL A 264 1.30 6.62 -7.94
C VAL A 264 1.01 8.11 -8.03
N PHE A 265 2.03 8.97 -7.97
CA PHE A 265 1.83 10.41 -8.00
C PHE A 265 1.21 10.97 -9.29
N PRO A 266 1.26 10.32 -10.48
CA PRO A 266 0.48 10.79 -11.64
C PRO A 266 -1.05 10.71 -11.48
N ASP A 267 -1.56 10.01 -10.46
CA ASP A 267 -2.98 10.07 -10.06
C ASP A 267 -3.27 11.09 -8.95
N VAL A 268 -2.23 11.78 -8.43
CA VAL A 268 -2.38 12.88 -7.46
C VAL A 268 -2.46 14.20 -8.22
N GLU A 269 -3.57 14.92 -8.06
CA GLU A 269 -3.77 16.22 -8.72
C GLU A 269 -2.68 17.22 -8.30
N GLY A 270 -2.14 17.94 -9.29
CA GLY A 270 -1.08 18.94 -9.10
C GLY A 270 0.35 18.44 -9.32
N TYR A 271 0.59 17.13 -9.31
CA TYR A 271 1.93 16.59 -9.59
C TYR A 271 2.23 16.48 -11.10
N ILE A 272 3.43 16.92 -11.48
CA ILE A 272 4.00 16.77 -12.81
C ILE A 272 5.41 16.19 -12.66
N ALA A 273 5.64 14.97 -13.18
CA ALA A 273 6.96 14.35 -13.08
C ALA A 273 8.04 15.18 -13.80
N PRO A 274 9.20 15.41 -13.16
CA PRO A 274 10.25 16.24 -13.74
C PRO A 274 10.92 15.56 -14.93
N GLN A 275 11.38 16.35 -15.91
CA GLN A 275 11.93 15.84 -17.18
C GLN A 275 13.11 14.87 -16.99
N ASN A 276 13.89 15.04 -15.92
CA ASN A 276 15.05 14.21 -15.57
C ASN A 276 14.73 13.01 -14.66
N ALA A 277 13.45 12.67 -14.42
CA ALA A 277 13.05 11.63 -13.45
C ALA A 277 13.68 10.23 -13.67
N LYS A 278 14.12 9.90 -14.90
CA LYS A 278 14.88 8.66 -15.21
C LYS A 278 16.24 8.57 -14.51
N HIS A 279 16.78 9.70 -14.07
CA HIS A 279 18.08 9.83 -13.39
C HIS A 279 17.97 10.27 -11.93
N ALA A 280 16.81 10.77 -11.50
CA ALA A 280 16.56 11.14 -10.11
C ALA A 280 16.55 9.92 -9.18
N THR A 281 16.95 10.13 -7.93
CA THR A 281 16.79 9.15 -6.85
C THR A 281 15.32 9.07 -6.42
N PHE A 282 14.96 8.01 -5.70
CA PHE A 282 13.63 7.90 -5.09
C PHE A 282 13.35 9.06 -4.14
N GLU A 283 14.31 9.40 -3.28
CA GLU A 283 14.20 10.51 -2.34
C GLU A 283 13.97 11.85 -3.04
N ALA A 284 14.76 12.17 -4.07
CA ALA A 284 14.62 13.42 -4.81
C ALA A 284 13.25 13.54 -5.50
N LEU A 285 12.74 12.46 -6.10
CA LEU A 285 11.41 12.46 -6.71
C LEU A 285 10.29 12.55 -5.69
N LEU A 286 10.36 11.84 -4.56
CA LEU A 286 9.31 11.89 -3.56
C LEU A 286 9.27 13.26 -2.87
N ARG A 287 10.44 13.88 -2.64
CA ARG A 287 10.56 15.23 -2.09
C ARG A 287 9.98 16.27 -3.06
N ASP A 288 10.38 16.23 -4.34
CA ASP A 288 9.79 17.06 -5.40
C ASP A 288 8.27 16.88 -5.51
N ALA A 289 7.79 15.63 -5.47
CA ALA A 289 6.36 15.34 -5.54
C ALA A 289 5.58 15.91 -4.34
N CYS A 290 6.11 15.78 -3.12
CA CYS A 290 5.51 16.38 -1.92
C CYS A 290 5.51 17.92 -2.00
N GLU A 291 6.59 18.53 -2.49
CA GLU A 291 6.68 19.99 -2.70
C GLU A 291 5.68 20.49 -3.74
N GLN A 292 5.54 19.82 -4.88
CA GLN A 292 4.58 20.21 -5.93
C GLN A 292 3.13 20.13 -5.41
N VAL A 293 2.80 19.06 -4.70
CA VAL A 293 1.48 18.84 -4.10
C VAL A 293 1.15 19.94 -3.07
N GLY A 294 2.10 20.29 -2.19
CA GLY A 294 1.93 21.38 -1.23
C GLY A 294 1.86 22.78 -1.87
N ARG A 295 2.61 23.02 -2.96
CA ARG A 295 2.62 24.31 -3.69
C ARG A 295 1.35 24.61 -4.48
N ALA A 296 0.44 23.65 -4.66
CA ALA A 296 -0.84 23.86 -5.37
C ALA A 296 -1.75 24.94 -4.72
N GLY A 297 -1.48 25.30 -3.46
CA GLY A 297 -2.06 26.44 -2.75
C GLY A 297 -3.48 26.22 -2.24
N PRO A 298 -3.97 26.97 -1.23
CA PRO A 298 -5.16 26.60 -0.45
C PRO A 298 -6.47 26.38 -1.24
N GLN A 299 -6.60 26.93 -2.44
CA GLN A 299 -7.81 26.78 -3.28
C GLN A 299 -7.87 25.48 -4.09
N ARG A 300 -6.74 24.83 -4.31
CA ARG A 300 -6.60 23.48 -4.93
C ARG A 300 -5.86 22.51 -4.01
N GLY A 301 -5.57 22.95 -2.78
CA GLY A 301 -4.46 22.42 -1.99
C GLY A 301 -4.66 20.97 -1.63
N PHE A 302 -3.55 20.25 -1.70
CA PHE A 302 -3.44 18.88 -1.26
C PHE A 302 -2.30 18.83 -0.25
N HIS A 303 -2.57 18.33 0.96
CA HIS A 303 -1.58 18.25 2.03
C HIS A 303 -1.08 16.82 2.18
N VAL A 304 0.25 16.65 2.18
CA VAL A 304 0.89 15.37 2.49
C VAL A 304 0.82 15.17 4.01
N LEU A 305 0.07 14.15 4.44
CA LEU A 305 -0.07 13.85 5.87
C LEU A 305 1.11 13.00 6.35
N THR A 306 2.03 13.62 7.06
CA THR A 306 3.28 12.99 7.50
C THR A 306 3.12 12.20 8.81
N LYS A 307 3.35 10.88 8.77
CA LYS A 307 3.43 10.01 9.95
C LYS A 307 4.75 10.13 10.69
N VAL A 308 5.86 10.32 9.96
CA VAL A 308 7.23 10.33 10.50
C VAL A 308 7.93 11.54 9.90
N ALA A 309 8.02 12.62 10.68
CA ALA A 309 8.64 13.87 10.24
C ALA A 309 10.16 13.74 10.09
N GLU A 310 10.73 14.40 9.09
CA GLU A 310 12.18 14.46 8.88
C GLU A 310 12.90 15.07 10.10
N SER A 311 12.36 16.17 10.64
CA SER A 311 12.86 16.81 11.86
C SER A 311 12.86 15.89 13.09
N MET A 312 11.95 14.89 13.14
CA MET A 312 11.91 13.94 14.25
C MET A 312 13.15 13.03 14.28
N LEU A 313 13.81 12.80 13.14
CA LEU A 313 15.01 11.97 13.05
C LEU A 313 16.29 12.80 12.98
N THR A 314 16.28 13.92 12.25
CA THR A 314 17.44 14.81 12.12
C THR A 314 17.66 15.69 13.34
N GLY A 315 16.59 16.06 14.06
CA GLY A 315 16.62 17.10 15.08
C GLY A 315 16.91 18.50 14.54
N SER A 316 16.75 18.71 13.23
CA SER A 316 16.92 20.02 12.57
C SER A 316 15.72 20.93 12.83
N ALA A 317 15.99 22.24 12.85
CA ALA A 317 15.03 23.28 13.18
C ALA A 317 14.85 24.26 12.00
N GLY A 318 14.19 23.81 10.94
CA GLY A 318 13.63 24.69 9.90
C GLY A 318 12.13 24.89 10.06
N GLU A 319 11.63 26.10 9.80
CA GLU A 319 10.21 26.47 9.98
C GLU A 319 9.22 25.63 9.17
N GLU A 320 9.68 25.01 8.07
CA GLU A 320 8.91 24.10 7.20
C GLU A 320 9.34 22.62 7.31
N GLU A 321 10.40 22.29 8.06
CA GLU A 321 10.98 20.93 8.04
C GLU A 321 10.16 19.88 8.78
N TRP A 322 9.20 20.32 9.59
CA TRP A 322 8.46 19.46 10.50
C TRP A 322 7.19 18.84 9.88
N GLU A 323 6.68 19.41 8.78
CA GLU A 323 5.66 18.76 7.93
C GLU A 323 6.29 17.80 6.91
N ARG A 324 7.60 17.91 6.64
CA ARG A 324 8.28 17.10 5.62
C ARG A 324 8.36 15.64 6.08
N PRO A 325 7.90 14.67 5.27
CA PRO A 325 8.05 13.27 5.60
C PRO A 325 9.53 12.87 5.54
N TRP A 326 9.99 12.11 6.52
CA TRP A 326 11.22 11.36 6.41
C TRP A 326 11.11 10.37 5.24
N ILE A 327 12.10 10.32 4.36
CA ILE A 327 12.10 9.39 3.23
C ILE A 327 13.16 8.32 3.46
N LEU A 328 12.77 7.05 3.31
CA LEU A 328 13.71 5.93 3.30
C LEU A 328 14.39 5.86 1.91
N ASP A 329 15.72 5.96 1.84
CA ASP A 329 16.47 6.00 0.56
C ASP A 329 16.19 4.81 -0.39
N LYS A 330 15.97 3.63 0.19
CA LYS A 330 16.00 2.33 -0.51
C LYS A 330 14.85 1.42 -0.06
N PRO A 331 13.58 1.76 -0.31
CA PRO A 331 12.43 0.90 0.01
C PRO A 331 12.44 -0.39 -0.83
N ARG A 332 12.07 -1.51 -0.22
CA ARG A 332 11.93 -2.84 -0.89
C ARG A 332 10.60 -2.99 -1.60
N ASN A 333 9.56 -2.32 -1.11
CA ASN A 333 8.20 -2.36 -1.61
C ASN A 333 7.55 -0.98 -1.41
N ILE A 334 6.35 -0.82 -1.95
CA ILE A 334 5.60 0.43 -1.89
C ILE A 334 5.10 0.80 -0.47
N THR A 335 4.94 -0.19 0.40
CA THR A 335 4.61 0.04 1.82
C THR A 335 5.78 0.78 2.49
N GLU A 336 7.00 0.26 2.38
CA GLU A 336 8.22 0.93 2.88
C GLU A 336 8.45 2.30 2.20
N ALA A 337 8.06 2.47 0.93
CA ALA A 337 8.21 3.73 0.21
C ALA A 337 7.32 4.86 0.76
N TYR A 338 6.13 4.51 1.26
CA TYR A 338 5.15 5.48 1.80
C TYR A 338 4.92 5.33 3.30
N ASP A 339 5.78 4.63 4.01
CA ASP A 339 5.59 4.36 5.44
C ASP A 339 5.51 5.62 6.30
N SER A 340 6.22 6.68 5.91
CA SER A 340 6.20 8.00 6.54
C SER A 340 5.04 8.90 6.12
N ILE A 341 4.20 8.47 5.16
CA ILE A 341 3.09 9.23 4.61
C ILE A 341 1.78 8.47 4.87
N LEU A 342 0.79 9.14 5.45
CA LEU A 342 -0.55 8.59 5.69
C LEU A 342 -1.42 8.69 4.43
N GLY A 343 -1.26 9.77 3.68
CA GLY A 343 -1.98 10.01 2.44
C GLY A 343 -1.86 11.46 1.99
N VAL A 344 -2.73 11.83 1.05
CA VAL A 344 -2.90 13.20 0.58
C VAL A 344 -4.36 13.59 0.82
N VAL A 345 -4.60 14.74 1.45
CA VAL A 345 -5.95 15.24 1.76
C VAL A 345 -6.21 16.59 1.09
N SER A 346 -7.43 16.82 0.61
CA SER A 346 -7.79 18.12 0.04
C SER A 346 -7.96 19.15 1.15
N SER A 347 -7.46 20.37 0.96
CA SER A 347 -7.71 21.52 1.86
C SER A 347 -9.20 21.82 2.06
N ARG A 348 -10.10 21.29 1.20
CA ARG A 348 -11.55 21.42 1.34
C ARG A 348 -12.15 20.49 2.39
N ASP A 349 -11.59 19.29 2.56
CA ASP A 349 -12.02 18.34 3.58
C ASP A 349 -11.57 18.80 4.97
N ILE A 350 -10.49 19.59 5.02
CA ILE A 350 -10.03 20.31 6.20
C ILE A 350 -10.89 21.58 6.39
N SER A 351 -12.17 21.37 6.72
CA SER A 351 -13.17 22.42 6.95
C SER A 351 -12.78 23.44 8.04
N HIS A 352 -11.82 23.09 8.89
CA HIS A 352 -11.08 23.97 9.80
C HIS A 352 -9.58 23.93 9.45
N GLY A 353 -9.21 24.57 8.34
CA GLY A 353 -7.88 24.47 7.69
C GLY A 353 -6.72 24.47 8.69
N VAL A 354 -5.94 23.38 8.72
CA VAL A 354 -4.99 22.90 9.75
C VAL A 354 -4.54 23.97 10.74
N GLN A 355 -5.44 24.34 11.66
CA GLN A 355 -5.14 25.34 12.67
C GLN A 355 -4.67 24.60 13.92
N TRP A 356 -3.35 24.43 14.01
CA TRP A 356 -2.69 23.82 15.16
C TRP A 356 -3.11 24.51 16.45
N SER A 357 -4.00 23.87 17.21
CA SER A 357 -4.45 24.33 18.52
C SER A 357 -3.36 24.09 19.57
N VAL A 358 -2.36 24.97 19.56
CA VAL A 358 -1.31 25.04 20.59
C VAL A 358 -1.89 25.56 21.92
N ASP A 359 -3.07 26.17 21.87
CA ASP A 359 -3.81 26.75 22.99
C ASP A 359 -4.47 25.68 23.88
N GLY A 360 -3.63 25.04 24.70
CA GLY A 360 -4.06 24.19 25.81
C GLY A 360 -2.91 23.51 26.55
N LEU A 361 -1.83 23.17 25.84
CA LEU A 361 -0.85 22.17 26.29
C LEU A 361 0.41 22.83 26.88
N ARG A 362 0.27 23.44 28.07
CA ARG A 362 1.39 23.91 28.91
C ARG A 362 1.62 22.94 30.09
N GLY A 363 2.89 22.65 30.40
CA GLY A 363 3.26 21.78 31.52
C GLY A 363 3.35 20.30 31.12
N LEU A 364 4.08 20.00 30.04
CA LEU A 364 4.43 18.63 29.69
C LEU A 364 5.69 18.22 30.45
N GLU A 365 5.63 17.07 31.11
CA GLU A 365 6.80 16.40 31.66
C GLU A 365 7.13 15.19 30.77
N LEU A 366 8.39 15.08 30.36
CA LEU A 366 8.90 13.88 29.69
C LEU A 366 9.60 12.98 30.72
N ASP A 367 8.96 11.88 31.08
CA ASP A 367 9.63 10.83 31.82
C ASP A 367 10.38 9.92 30.83
N CYS A 368 11.69 10.13 30.78
CA CYS A 368 12.63 9.37 29.96
C CYS A 368 13.30 8.23 30.75
N SER A 369 12.86 7.98 32.00
CA SER A 369 13.50 6.98 32.84
C SER A 369 13.26 5.59 32.27
N ALA A 370 14.30 5.03 31.67
CA ALA A 370 14.25 3.69 31.07
C ALA A 370 13.74 2.64 32.08
N SER A 371 13.94 2.84 33.39
CA SER A 371 13.37 2.04 34.48
C SER A 371 11.83 1.94 34.45
N ARG A 372 11.12 3.01 34.10
CA ARG A 372 9.64 3.04 34.12
C ARG A 372 9.05 2.43 32.85
N ILE A 373 9.73 2.64 31.72
CA ILE A 373 9.40 2.05 30.40
C ILE A 373 9.80 0.56 30.34
N ARG A 374 10.83 0.13 31.09
CA ARG A 374 11.22 -1.29 31.29
C ARG A 374 10.29 -2.07 32.21
N SER A 375 9.09 -1.56 32.46
CA SER A 375 8.02 -2.33 33.10
C SER A 375 7.58 -3.51 32.21
N THR A 376 6.83 -4.45 32.77
CA THR A 376 6.37 -5.64 32.03
C THR A 376 5.48 -5.25 30.85
N ILE A 377 5.35 -6.15 29.86
CA ILE A 377 4.46 -5.94 28.69
C ILE A 377 3.05 -5.56 29.16
N ASP A 378 2.49 -6.23 30.17
CA ASP A 378 1.20 -5.90 30.77
C ASP A 378 1.09 -4.46 31.28
N SER A 379 2.20 -3.88 31.76
CA SER A 379 2.25 -2.52 32.29
C SER A 379 2.26 -1.49 31.16
N LEU A 380 2.96 -1.77 30.06
CA LEU A 380 2.92 -0.97 28.84
C LEU A 380 1.54 -1.07 28.16
N VAL A 381 0.95 -2.26 28.12
CA VAL A 381 -0.42 -2.48 27.63
C VAL A 381 -1.42 -1.69 28.46
N ARG A 382 -1.34 -1.74 29.80
CA ARG A 382 -2.19 -0.91 30.68
C ARG A 382 -1.98 0.60 30.47
N LEU A 383 -0.74 1.06 30.35
CA LEU A 383 -0.44 2.48 30.08
C LEU A 383 -1.13 2.94 28.78
N CYS A 384 -0.94 2.18 27.69
CA CYS A 384 -1.54 2.50 26.41
C CYS A 384 -3.07 2.33 26.43
N ASP A 385 -3.59 1.38 27.22
CA ASP A 385 -5.04 1.17 27.36
C ASP A 385 -5.73 2.25 28.20
N MET A 386 -5.01 3.02 29.02
CA MET A 386 -5.56 4.19 29.71
C MET A 386 -5.47 5.46 28.84
N GLY A 387 -4.30 5.71 28.26
CA GLY A 387 -3.97 6.96 27.56
C GLY A 387 -4.29 7.00 26.07
N ALA A 388 -4.44 5.87 25.39
CA ALA A 388 -4.55 5.81 23.94
C ALA A 388 -5.82 5.14 23.40
N ASP A 389 -6.25 5.55 22.21
CA ASP A 389 -7.16 4.78 21.37
C ASP A 389 -6.38 3.66 20.68
N LEU A 390 -6.30 2.52 21.37
CA LEU A 390 -5.72 1.29 20.83
C LEU A 390 -6.54 0.71 19.68
N THR A 391 -7.84 1.01 19.56
CA THR A 391 -8.66 0.56 18.43
C THR A 391 -8.23 1.27 17.15
N GLN A 392 -8.10 2.60 17.15
CA GLN A 392 -7.60 3.36 16.01
C GLN A 392 -6.14 3.03 15.68
N GLN A 393 -5.28 2.88 16.70
CA GLN A 393 -3.88 2.52 16.47
C GLN A 393 -3.69 1.12 15.85
N MET A 394 -4.57 0.16 16.16
CA MET A 394 -4.56 -1.13 15.46
C MET A 394 -5.09 -1.06 14.02
N LEU A 395 -5.92 -0.07 13.67
CA LEU A 395 -6.35 0.17 12.28
C LEU A 395 -5.26 0.87 11.46
N LEU A 396 -4.44 1.71 12.10
CA LEU A 396 -3.29 2.41 11.50
C LEU A 396 -2.10 1.49 11.22
N ALA A 397 -1.88 0.49 12.08
CA ALA A 397 -0.92 -0.56 11.80
C ALA A 397 -1.48 -1.46 10.67
N ALA A 398 -0.95 -1.29 9.45
CA ALA A 398 -1.51 -1.91 8.24
C ALA A 398 -1.84 -3.41 8.44
N PRO A 399 -3.05 -3.89 8.06
CA PRO A 399 -3.45 -5.29 8.24
C PRO A 399 -2.56 -6.33 7.51
N LEU A 400 -1.83 -5.89 6.48
CA LEU A 400 -0.83 -6.68 5.77
C LEU A 400 0.61 -6.19 6.05
N GLY A 401 0.75 -5.13 6.83
CA GLY A 401 2.02 -4.60 7.28
C GLY A 401 2.68 -5.48 8.35
N PRO A 402 4.01 -5.41 8.51
CA PRO A 402 4.76 -6.36 9.33
C PRO A 402 4.58 -6.16 10.84
N CYS A 403 3.81 -5.15 11.28
CA CYS A 403 3.47 -4.91 12.67
C CYS A 403 2.41 -5.89 13.20
N LEU A 404 1.34 -6.14 12.46
CA LEU A 404 0.22 -7.00 12.88
C LEU A 404 -0.09 -8.14 11.90
N GLY A 405 0.41 -8.05 10.66
CA GLY A 405 -0.19 -8.74 9.53
C GLY A 405 -0.07 -10.27 9.53
N SER A 406 -1.17 -10.90 9.09
CA SER A 406 -1.32 -12.34 8.82
C SER A 406 -0.21 -12.91 7.93
N ASN A 407 0.34 -12.10 7.02
CA ASN A 407 1.36 -12.49 6.05
C ASN A 407 2.79 -12.57 6.59
N ARG A 408 3.04 -12.22 7.87
CA ARG A 408 4.36 -12.42 8.46
C ARG A 408 4.63 -13.92 8.61
N THR A 409 5.56 -14.44 7.81
CA THR A 409 6.01 -15.83 7.93
C THR A 409 6.79 -15.99 9.24
N LEU A 410 6.19 -16.65 10.22
CA LEU A 410 6.80 -16.85 11.55
C LEU A 410 7.89 -17.92 11.45
N ARG A 411 9.13 -17.49 11.21
CA ARG A 411 10.28 -18.38 10.99
C ARG A 411 11.34 -18.28 12.08
N SER A 412 11.33 -17.19 12.86
CA SER A 412 12.27 -16.91 13.94
C SER A 412 11.58 -16.83 15.32
N GLN A 413 12.36 -16.88 16.39
CA GLN A 413 11.84 -16.63 17.74
C GLN A 413 11.42 -15.16 17.91
N GLU A 414 12.12 -14.25 17.23
CA GLU A 414 11.80 -12.83 17.13
C GLU A 414 10.40 -12.62 16.49
N ASP A 415 10.05 -13.36 15.43
CA ASP A 415 8.69 -13.32 14.85
C ASP A 415 7.62 -13.80 15.83
N MET A 416 7.89 -14.88 16.56
CA MET A 416 6.96 -15.44 17.54
C MET A 416 6.77 -14.49 18.72
N PHE A 417 7.84 -13.87 19.23
CA PHE A 417 7.77 -12.89 20.30
C PHE A 417 7.00 -11.64 19.86
N HIS A 418 7.29 -11.11 18.66
CA HIS A 418 6.54 -9.98 18.12
C HIS A 418 5.05 -10.30 18.00
N ARG A 419 4.68 -11.50 17.52
CA ARG A 419 3.27 -11.94 17.48
C ARG A 419 2.63 -11.97 18.86
N TYR A 420 3.36 -12.43 19.87
CA TYR A 420 2.89 -12.40 21.25
C TYR A 420 2.62 -10.96 21.72
N VAL A 421 3.55 -10.02 21.48
CA VAL A 421 3.37 -8.61 21.84
C VAL A 421 2.16 -8.01 21.11
N ALA A 422 2.04 -8.23 19.79
CA ALA A 422 0.90 -7.77 18.99
C ALA A 422 -0.45 -8.25 19.57
N HIS A 423 -0.53 -9.51 20.00
CA HIS A 423 -1.72 -10.04 20.67
C HIS A 423 -2.01 -9.34 22.01
N GLN A 424 -1.01 -9.09 22.85
CA GLN A 424 -1.24 -8.40 24.14
C GLN A 424 -1.83 -6.99 23.96
N PHE A 425 -1.42 -6.27 22.92
CA PHE A 425 -1.97 -4.96 22.60
C PHE A 425 -3.32 -5.03 21.85
N SER A 426 -3.63 -6.10 21.12
CA SER A 426 -4.92 -6.23 20.41
C SER A 426 -6.08 -6.58 21.34
N VAL A 427 -5.86 -7.30 22.44
CA VAL A 427 -6.92 -7.67 23.41
C VAL A 427 -7.72 -6.47 23.92
N PRO A 428 -7.13 -5.40 24.51
CA PRO A 428 -7.88 -4.23 24.95
C PRO A 428 -8.54 -3.47 23.78
N ALA A 429 -7.85 -3.31 22.65
CA ALA A 429 -8.40 -2.67 21.44
C ALA A 429 -9.69 -3.35 20.96
N VAL A 430 -9.70 -4.69 20.99
CA VAL A 430 -10.84 -5.54 20.64
C VAL A 430 -11.97 -5.44 21.67
N GLN A 431 -11.65 -5.38 22.97
CA GLN A 431 -12.63 -5.21 24.03
C GLN A 431 -13.33 -3.84 23.95
N HIS A 432 -12.60 -2.77 23.64
CA HIS A 432 -13.21 -1.44 23.46
C HIS A 432 -14.07 -1.37 22.21
N TYR A 433 -13.61 -1.89 21.08
CA TYR A 433 -14.42 -1.97 19.86
C TYR A 433 -15.75 -2.71 20.06
N LEU A 434 -15.74 -3.84 20.77
CA LEU A 434 -16.98 -4.57 21.11
C LEU A 434 -17.93 -3.78 22.00
N LYS A 435 -17.41 -2.95 22.91
CA LYS A 435 -18.23 -2.10 23.79
C LYS A 435 -18.80 -0.89 23.03
N SER A 436 -18.00 -0.27 22.17
CA SER A 436 -18.40 0.93 21.42
C SER A 436 -19.33 0.63 20.24
N THR A 437 -19.33 -0.61 19.73
CA THR A 437 -20.14 -1.00 18.56
C THR A 437 -21.07 -2.18 18.86
N PRO A 438 -22.15 -2.01 19.66
CA PRO A 438 -23.09 -3.08 19.98
C PRO A 438 -23.71 -3.69 18.71
N GLY A 439 -23.61 -5.01 18.57
CA GLY A 439 -24.07 -5.73 17.38
C GLY A 439 -23.00 -5.94 16.29
N ALA A 440 -21.80 -5.36 16.41
CA ALA A 440 -20.69 -5.61 15.51
C ALA A 440 -20.02 -6.99 15.71
N ARG A 441 -20.80 -8.06 15.49
CA ARG A 441 -20.26 -9.37 15.07
C ARG A 441 -19.86 -9.34 13.59
N THR A 442 -19.15 -8.28 13.17
CA THR A 442 -18.69 -8.10 11.81
C THR A 442 -17.36 -8.80 11.60
N LYS A 443 -17.26 -9.62 10.55
CA LYS A 443 -16.08 -10.46 10.20
C LYS A 443 -14.73 -9.73 10.12
N SER A 444 -14.69 -8.40 10.14
CA SER A 444 -13.49 -7.58 10.43
C SER A 444 -12.72 -8.09 11.66
N TRP A 445 -13.44 -8.63 12.64
CA TRP A 445 -12.94 -9.26 13.86
C TRP A 445 -12.04 -10.48 13.61
N GLU A 446 -12.26 -11.24 12.53
CA GLU A 446 -11.49 -12.45 12.20
C GLU A 446 -10.00 -12.13 11.91
N HIS A 447 -9.70 -10.91 11.43
CA HIS A 447 -8.33 -10.45 11.20
C HIS A 447 -7.63 -9.90 12.46
N LEU A 448 -8.41 -9.49 13.47
CA LEU A 448 -7.89 -9.09 14.78
C LEU A 448 -7.79 -10.28 15.75
N GLN A 449 -8.37 -11.44 15.40
CA GLN A 449 -8.20 -12.63 16.21
C GLN A 449 -6.73 -13.10 16.21
N PRO A 450 -6.15 -13.37 17.38
CA PRO A 450 -4.83 -13.94 17.50
C PRO A 450 -4.85 -15.39 16.97
N HIS A 451 -4.51 -15.58 15.71
CA HIS A 451 -4.24 -16.92 15.19
C HIS A 451 -3.10 -17.56 16.00
N GLY A 452 -3.36 -18.68 16.67
CA GLY A 452 -2.35 -19.49 17.34
C GLY A 452 -1.83 -18.95 18.68
N VAL A 453 -1.70 -19.85 19.66
CA VAL A 453 -1.13 -19.54 20.98
C VAL A 453 0.39 -19.52 20.90
N VAL A 454 1.01 -18.37 21.18
CA VAL A 454 2.46 -18.27 21.39
C VAL A 454 2.77 -18.64 22.84
N ASN A 455 3.48 -19.74 23.04
CA ASN A 455 4.06 -20.08 24.35
C ASN A 455 5.40 -19.34 24.52
N LEU A 456 5.47 -18.42 25.48
CA LEU A 456 6.68 -17.64 25.78
C LEU A 456 7.84 -18.49 26.33
N ASP A 457 7.56 -19.57 27.06
CA ASP A 457 8.58 -20.45 27.64
C ASP A 457 9.44 -21.14 26.55
N LYS A 458 8.97 -21.16 25.30
CA LYS A 458 9.69 -21.66 24.12
C LYS A 458 10.51 -20.60 23.38
N ILE A 459 10.47 -19.33 23.81
CA ILE A 459 11.19 -18.21 23.21
C ILE A 459 12.47 -17.97 24.02
N ALA A 460 13.58 -18.52 23.54
CA ALA A 460 14.90 -18.45 24.18
C ALA A 460 15.69 -17.18 23.79
N LEU A 461 15.01 -16.03 23.74
CA LEU A 461 15.63 -14.74 23.42
C LEU A 461 16.28 -14.11 24.66
N SER A 462 17.44 -13.49 24.48
CA SER A 462 18.07 -12.69 25.54
C SER A 462 17.21 -11.47 25.88
N LYS A 463 17.32 -10.98 27.13
CA LYS A 463 16.58 -9.80 27.60
C LYS A 463 16.74 -8.58 26.69
N SER A 464 17.95 -8.34 26.17
CA SER A 464 18.22 -7.23 25.24
C SER A 464 17.54 -7.40 23.88
N LYS A 465 17.44 -8.63 23.37
CA LYS A 465 16.66 -8.92 22.14
C LYS A 465 15.17 -8.73 22.38
N LEU A 466 14.62 -9.20 23.51
CA LEU A 466 13.21 -8.99 23.87
C LEU A 466 12.88 -7.49 24.00
N GLU A 467 13.75 -6.72 24.64
CA GLU A 467 13.64 -5.25 24.74
C GLU A 467 13.67 -4.60 23.34
N ASN A 468 14.61 -5.00 22.47
CA ASN A 468 14.70 -4.50 21.10
C ASN A 468 13.45 -4.82 20.26
N GLU A 469 12.98 -6.07 20.25
CA GLU A 469 11.76 -6.45 19.49
C GLU A 469 10.50 -5.75 20.01
N LEU A 470 10.39 -5.54 21.33
CA LEU A 470 9.32 -4.75 21.92
C LEU A 470 9.38 -3.28 21.46
N TRP A 471 10.58 -2.68 21.41
CA TRP A 471 10.75 -1.31 20.92
C TRP A 471 10.43 -1.20 19.43
N ARG A 472 10.85 -2.18 18.62
CA ARG A 472 10.47 -2.26 17.20
C ARG A 472 8.95 -2.32 17.04
N PHE A 473 8.28 -3.19 17.78
CA PHE A 473 6.82 -3.28 17.78
C PHE A 473 6.16 -1.95 18.15
N LEU A 474 6.61 -1.30 19.24
CA LEU A 474 6.04 -0.05 19.73
C LEU A 474 6.24 1.10 18.73
N VAL A 475 7.40 1.19 18.07
CA VAL A 475 7.62 2.16 16.98
C VAL A 475 6.75 1.83 15.76
N CYS A 476 6.63 0.56 15.36
CA CYS A 476 5.74 0.15 14.27
C CYS A 476 4.28 0.56 14.54
N LEU A 477 3.81 0.29 15.76
CA LEU A 477 2.45 0.61 16.21
C LEU A 477 2.23 2.12 16.25
N MET A 478 3.05 2.86 17.01
CA MET A 478 2.93 4.32 17.12
C MET A 478 3.06 5.03 15.79
N CYS A 479 4.00 4.64 14.94
CA CYS A 479 4.28 5.37 13.70
C CYS A 479 3.43 4.88 12.51
N GLY A 480 2.73 3.75 12.62
CA GLY A 480 2.03 3.12 11.50
C GLY A 480 2.98 2.72 10.36
N THR A 481 4.10 2.08 10.72
CA THR A 481 5.28 1.87 9.85
C THR A 481 5.76 0.41 9.85
N THR A 482 6.62 0.02 8.91
CA THR A 482 7.22 -1.32 8.84
C THR A 482 8.33 -1.54 9.87
N LEU A 483 8.64 -2.80 10.18
CA LEU A 483 9.77 -3.20 11.04
C LEU A 483 11.10 -2.63 10.57
N ARG A 484 11.33 -2.60 9.26
CA ARG A 484 12.56 -2.07 8.68
C ARG A 484 12.65 -0.56 8.87
N CYS A 485 11.55 0.16 8.67
CA CYS A 485 11.49 1.58 8.96
C CYS A 485 11.64 1.85 10.46
N ALA A 486 11.07 1.00 11.33
CA ALA A 486 11.30 1.08 12.78
C ALA A 486 12.78 0.87 13.16
N ASP A 487 13.50 -0.05 12.51
CA ASP A 487 14.95 -0.24 12.71
C ASP A 487 15.77 1.01 12.37
N GLU A 488 15.38 1.76 11.33
CA GLU A 488 15.99 3.04 10.98
C GLU A 488 15.60 4.14 11.98
N ILE A 489 14.31 4.29 12.29
CA ILE A 489 13.77 5.27 13.24
C ILE A 489 14.41 5.12 14.63
N LEU A 490 14.56 3.89 15.13
CA LEU A 490 15.18 3.57 16.44
C LEU A 490 16.66 3.97 16.55
N LYS A 491 17.35 4.29 15.45
CA LYS A 491 18.68 4.91 15.51
C LYS A 491 18.60 6.32 16.09
N HIS A 492 17.54 7.05 15.78
CA HIS A 492 17.36 8.47 16.08
C HIS A 492 16.42 8.75 17.25
N VAL A 493 15.41 7.91 17.50
CA VAL A 493 14.42 8.09 18.57
C VAL A 493 14.57 7.06 19.70
N SER A 494 14.03 7.40 20.86
CA SER A 494 13.76 6.45 21.95
C SER A 494 12.30 6.57 22.39
N LEU A 495 11.89 5.67 23.29
CA LEU A 495 10.57 5.71 23.91
C LEU A 495 10.61 6.68 25.11
N ALA A 496 9.54 7.45 25.28
CA ALA A 496 9.31 8.28 26.46
C ALA A 496 7.85 8.16 26.92
N VAL A 497 7.58 8.45 28.20
CA VAL A 497 6.23 8.72 28.68
C VAL A 497 6.03 10.23 28.74
N VAL A 498 4.95 10.71 28.12
CA VAL A 498 4.55 12.11 28.16
C VAL A 498 3.44 12.25 29.19
N THR A 499 3.68 13.04 30.24
CA THR A 499 2.66 13.36 31.24
C THR A 499 1.98 14.69 30.87
N SER A 500 0.65 14.72 30.87
CA SER A 500 -0.15 15.91 30.55
C SER A 500 -1.54 15.85 31.19
N ASN A 501 -1.95 16.96 31.80
CA ASN A 501 -3.28 17.12 32.40
C ASN A 501 -4.43 17.08 31.36
N CYS A 502 -4.12 17.18 30.07
CA CYS A 502 -5.10 17.14 28.98
C CYS A 502 -5.32 15.73 28.38
N ILE A 503 -4.62 14.71 28.90
CA ILE A 503 -4.71 13.33 28.41
C ILE A 503 -5.51 12.50 29.42
N SER A 504 -6.47 11.70 28.95
CA SER A 504 -7.17 10.72 29.79
C SER A 504 -6.16 9.77 30.46
N GLY A 505 -6.19 9.69 31.79
CA GLY A 505 -5.21 8.90 32.57
C GLY A 505 -3.86 9.60 32.81
N GLY A 506 -3.67 10.82 32.31
CA GLY A 506 -2.52 11.69 32.62
C GLY A 506 -1.20 11.34 31.91
N GLU A 507 -1.05 10.14 31.36
CA GLU A 507 0.19 9.65 30.75
C GLU A 507 -0.07 8.97 29.40
N ILE A 508 0.80 9.22 28.41
CA ILE A 508 0.78 8.52 27.11
C ILE A 508 2.19 8.11 26.68
N LEU A 509 2.30 7.01 25.93
CA LEU A 509 3.56 6.60 25.31
C LEU A 509 3.85 7.45 24.07
N ALA A 510 5.13 7.78 23.88
CA ALA A 510 5.63 8.50 22.71
C ALA A 510 6.96 7.96 22.19
N VAL A 511 7.23 8.22 20.91
CA VAL A 511 8.58 8.21 20.33
C VAL A 511 9.14 9.63 20.35
N VAL A 512 10.39 9.81 20.76
CA VAL A 512 11.04 11.13 20.86
C VAL A 512 12.51 11.05 20.42
N ASN A 513 12.98 12.06 19.69
CA ASN A 513 14.36 12.19 19.25
C ASN A 513 15.33 12.15 20.44
N LYS A 514 16.34 11.27 20.39
CA LYS A 514 17.32 11.08 21.47
C LYS A 514 18.00 12.38 21.89
N ARG A 515 18.33 13.27 20.95
CA ARG A 515 19.00 14.55 21.24
C ARG A 515 18.16 15.47 22.14
N VAL A 516 16.83 15.36 22.07
CA VAL A 516 15.91 16.12 22.95
C VAL A 516 15.88 15.49 24.34
N LEU A 517 15.89 14.16 24.43
CA LEU A 517 15.93 13.42 25.70
C LEU A 517 17.28 13.60 26.43
N ASP A 518 18.38 13.71 25.67
CA ASP A 518 19.73 13.98 26.18
C ASP A 518 19.91 15.44 26.65
N ALA A 519 18.97 16.34 26.34
CA ALA A 519 19.05 17.78 26.63
C ALA A 519 17.70 18.40 27.07
N PRO A 520 16.99 17.85 28.08
CA PRO A 520 15.60 18.20 28.38
C PRO A 520 15.40 19.69 28.72
N GLY A 521 16.39 20.34 29.34
CA GLY A 521 16.35 21.78 29.65
C GLY A 521 16.53 22.73 28.46
N ARG A 522 16.86 22.24 27.25
CA ARG A 522 17.04 23.07 26.05
C ARG A 522 15.78 23.20 25.19
N HIS A 523 14.79 22.34 25.41
CA HIS A 523 13.65 22.20 24.52
C HIS A 523 12.35 22.55 25.26
N ARG A 524 11.71 23.66 24.88
CA ARG A 524 10.34 23.91 25.31
C ARG A 524 9.41 23.05 24.47
N LEU A 525 8.88 21.98 25.06
CA LEU A 525 7.99 21.05 24.36
C LEU A 525 6.53 21.48 24.50
N VAL A 526 5.78 21.30 23.41
CA VAL A 526 4.32 21.38 23.35
C VAL A 526 3.79 20.21 22.54
N LEU A 527 2.58 19.76 22.85
CA LEU A 527 1.85 18.82 22.00
C LEU A 527 1.08 19.64 20.97
N GLY A 528 1.03 19.16 19.73
CA GLY A 528 0.27 19.75 18.65
C GLY A 528 -0.62 18.72 17.96
N SER A 529 -1.77 19.17 17.47
CA SER A 529 -2.66 18.42 16.59
C SER A 529 -2.80 19.14 15.25
N ASN A 530 -2.90 18.35 14.17
CA ASN A 530 -3.25 18.80 12.81
C ASN A 530 -4.71 18.50 12.41
N GLY A 531 -5.57 18.07 13.34
CA GLY A 531 -6.90 17.54 13.01
C GLY A 531 -6.86 16.11 12.44
N PHE A 532 -5.73 15.42 12.55
CA PHE A 532 -5.54 14.01 12.22
C PHE A 532 -4.94 13.22 13.40
N GLU A 533 -5.15 13.67 14.64
CA GLU A 533 -4.66 13.01 15.87
C GLU A 533 -5.21 11.59 16.03
N ASP A 534 -6.42 11.31 15.54
CA ASP A 534 -7.00 9.97 15.46
C ASP A 534 -6.14 9.02 14.61
N PHE A 535 -5.43 9.58 13.61
CA PHE A 535 -4.60 8.84 12.66
C PHE A 535 -3.08 8.97 12.88
N GLN A 536 -2.64 10.02 13.59
CA GLN A 536 -1.22 10.36 13.74
C GLN A 536 -0.79 10.53 15.22
N GLY A 537 -1.72 10.46 16.16
CA GLY A 537 -1.45 10.91 17.52
C GLY A 537 -1.11 12.39 17.56
N LEU A 538 -0.66 12.84 18.73
CA LEU A 538 -0.22 14.21 18.93
C LEU A 538 1.25 14.31 18.56
N VAL A 539 1.62 15.36 17.82
CA VAL A 539 3.01 15.65 17.48
C VAL A 539 3.67 16.36 18.66
N LEU A 540 4.82 15.86 19.10
CA LEU A 540 5.66 16.57 20.07
C LEU A 540 6.48 17.60 19.30
N LEU A 541 6.18 18.88 19.52
CA LEU A 541 6.86 20.02 18.91
C LEU A 541 7.84 20.62 19.90
N SER A 542 9.09 20.84 19.47
CA SER A 542 10.04 21.69 20.19
C SER A 542 9.94 23.12 19.68
N SER A 543 9.74 24.07 20.59
CA SER A 543 9.74 25.51 20.30
C SER A 543 11.10 26.12 20.60
N THR A 544 11.66 26.81 19.61
CA THR A 544 12.91 27.57 19.70
C THR A 544 12.67 29.03 19.29
N SER A 545 13.72 29.85 19.29
CA SER A 545 13.66 31.23 18.76
C SER A 545 13.53 31.28 17.23
N SER A 546 13.90 30.21 16.52
CA SER A 546 13.82 30.09 15.06
C SER A 546 12.62 29.25 14.60
N GLY A 547 11.55 29.22 15.41
CA GLY A 547 10.31 28.50 15.09
C GLY A 547 10.13 27.19 15.86
N LYS A 548 9.22 26.35 15.35
CA LYS A 548 8.84 25.05 15.93
C LYS A 548 9.23 23.92 14.99
N PHE A 549 9.56 22.76 15.53
CA PHE A 549 9.79 21.55 14.75
C PHE A 549 9.36 20.29 15.50
N ALA A 550 8.97 19.25 14.75
CA ALA A 550 8.56 17.97 15.31
C ALA A 550 9.77 17.20 15.82
N VAL A 551 9.73 16.78 17.08
CA VAL A 551 10.78 16.01 17.76
C VAL A 551 10.29 14.66 18.25
N GLY A 552 9.01 14.35 18.08
CA GLY A 552 8.41 13.09 18.48
C GLY A 552 6.93 13.03 18.11
N ARG A 553 6.28 11.93 18.47
CA ARG A 553 4.82 11.78 18.43
C ARG A 553 4.33 10.79 19.47
N THR A 554 3.10 10.97 19.93
CA THR A 554 2.41 10.06 20.84
C THR A 554 1.64 8.98 20.07
N MET A 555 1.05 8.02 20.78
CA MET A 555 -0.11 7.27 20.28
C MET A 555 -1.32 8.20 20.05
N ALA A 556 -2.35 7.72 19.35
CA ALA A 556 -3.64 8.41 19.26
C ALA A 556 -4.21 8.54 20.68
N PRO A 557 -4.42 9.75 21.21
CA PRO A 557 -4.91 9.92 22.58
C PRO A 557 -6.35 9.40 22.68
N ARG A 558 -6.73 8.89 23.85
CA ARG A 558 -8.16 8.71 24.16
C ARG A 558 -8.73 10.05 24.61
N LEU A 559 -9.55 10.65 23.75
CA LEU A 559 -10.28 11.90 23.98
C LEU A 559 -11.62 11.66 24.71
#